data_AF-A0A2V3ACD6-F1
#
_entry.id   AF-A0A2V3ACD6-F1
#
_cell.length_a   1.000
_cell.length_b   1.000
_cell.length_c   1.000
_cell.angle_alpha   90.00
_cell.angle_beta   90.00
_cell.angle_gamma   90.00
#
_symmetry.space_group_name_H-M   'P 1'
#
loop_
_entity.id
_entity.type
_entity.pdbx_description
1 polymer ?
#
loop_
_entity_poly.entity_id
_entity_poly.type
_entity_poly.pdbx_seq_one_letter_code
_entity_poly.pdbx_strand_id
1 'polypeptide(L)' 'MTKNNCPVIQKIEELVKKSNELKRELDLTPFEDKQKFMCLLKKLINVHKNLDQVTLNEINSHHH' A
#
# COMPACT_ATOMS: atom_id res chain seq x y z
N MET A 1 -4.90 25.04 4.46
CA MET A 1 -4.65 23.60 4.21
C MET A 1 -5.99 22.94 3.97
N THR A 2 -6.38 22.78 2.71
CA THR A 2 -7.59 22.04 2.33
C THR A 2 -7.38 20.58 2.70
N LYS A 3 -7.99 20.13 3.80
CA LYS A 3 -8.09 18.70 4.10
C LYS A 3 -8.93 18.10 2.97
N ASN A 4 -8.30 17.30 2.11
CA ASN A 4 -8.99 16.67 1.00
C ASN A 4 -9.85 15.55 1.58
N ASN A 5 -11.14 15.83 1.80
CA ASN A 5 -12.09 14.89 2.44
C ASN A 5 -12.55 13.78 1.49
N CYS A 6 -11.87 13.57 0.36
CA CYS A 6 -12.20 12.49 -0.56
C CYS A 6 -11.79 11.15 0.09
N PRO A 7 -12.74 10.26 0.43
CA PRO A 7 -12.46 9.02 1.15
C PRO A 7 -11.45 8.11 0.43
N VAL A 8 -11.45 8.19 -0.91
CA VAL A 8 -10.55 7.47 -1.79
C VAL A 8 -9.12 7.96 -1.62
N ILE A 9 -8.93 9.28 -1.61
CA ILE A 9 -7.59 9.89 -1.46
C ILE A 9 -7.03 9.54 -0.09
N GLN A 10 -7.84 9.61 0.96
CA GLN A 10 -7.44 9.17 2.30
C GLN A 10 -7.03 7.69 2.33
N LYS A 11 -7.77 6.83 1.63
CA LYS A 11 -7.47 5.40 1.53
C LYS A 11 -6.16 5.14 0.75
N ILE A 12 -5.91 5.90 -0.32
CA ILE A 12 -4.64 5.85 -1.06
C ILE A 12 -3.49 6.30 -0.16
N GLU A 13 -3.63 7.44 0.53
CA GLU A 13 -2.61 7.95 1.46
C GLU A 13 -2.26 6.95 2.57
N GLU A 14 -3.27 6.30 3.15
CA GLU A 14 -3.07 5.26 4.17
C GLU A 14 -2.29 4.06 3.61
N LEU A 15 -2.67 3.57 2.42
CA LEU A 15 -1.99 2.45 1.78
C LEU A 15 -0.55 2.81 1.38
N VAL A 16 -0.29 4.03 0.89
CA VAL A 16 1.06 4.54 0.60
C VAL A 16 1.90 4.61 1.87
N LYS A 17 1.34 5.15 2.96
CA LYS A 17 2.03 5.18 4.26
C LYS A 17 2.42 3.77 4.71
N LYS A 18 1.48 2.83 4.66
CA LYS A 18 1.71 1.43 5.03
C LYS A 18 2.76 0.74 4.15
N SER A 19 2.78 1.04 2.85
CA SER A 19 3.82 0.53 1.92
C SER A 19 5.20 1.03 2.32
N ASN A 20 5.34 2.32 2.63
CA ASN A 20 6.62 2.91 3.06
C ASN A 20 7.12 2.31 4.39
N GLU A 21 6.22 2.06 5.34
CA GLU A 21 6.56 1.39 6.60
C GLU A 21 7.07 -0.04 6.36
N LEU A 22 6.35 -0.84 5.56
CA LEU A 22 6.74 -2.20 5.21
C LEU A 22 8.06 -2.26 4.43
N LYS A 23 8.29 -1.30 3.52
CA LYS A 23 9.54 -1.19 2.78
C LYS A 23 10.71 -0.91 3.72
N ARG A 24 10.55 0.02 4.66
CA ARG A 24 11.57 0.32 5.67
C ARG A 24 11.86 -0.89 6.56
N GLU A 25 10.84 -1.64 6.96
CA GLU A 25 11.03 -2.87 7.72
C GLU A 25 11.77 -3.95 6.91
N LEU A 26 11.47 -4.09 5.61
CA LEU A 26 12.17 -5.00 4.71
C LEU A 26 13.64 -4.63 4.53
N ASP A 27 13.93 -3.34 4.32
CA ASP A 27 15.31 -2.84 4.17
C ASP A 27 16.16 -3.09 5.42
N LEU A 28 15.53 -3.14 6.59
CA LEU A 28 16.19 -3.44 7.87
C LEU A 28 16.18 -4.93 8.24
N THR A 29 15.45 -5.77 7.51
CA THR A 29 15.33 -7.20 7.80
C THR A 29 16.34 -7.99 6.96
N PRO A 30 17.36 -8.61 7.57
CA PRO A 30 18.31 -9.44 6.83
C PRO A 30 17.61 -10.67 6.23
N PHE A 31 18.07 -11.11 5.06
CA PHE A 31 17.48 -12.26 4.36
C PHE A 31 17.66 -13.59 5.13
N GLU A 32 18.62 -13.67 6.04
CA GLU A 32 18.82 -14.82 6.94
C GLU A 32 17.56 -15.14 7.75
N ASP A 33 16.80 -14.11 8.14
CA ASP A 33 15.45 -14.29 8.69
C ASP A 33 14.43 -14.45 7.55
N LYS A 34 14.61 -15.51 6.76
CA LYS A 34 13.86 -15.77 5.52
C LYS A 34 12.35 -15.77 5.76
N GLN A 35 11.90 -16.29 6.89
CA GLN A 35 10.47 -16.34 7.21
C GLN A 35 9.91 -14.93 7.42
N LYS A 36 10.58 -14.10 8.23
CA LYS A 36 10.17 -12.71 8.45
C LYS A 36 10.27 -11.88 7.18
N PHE A 37 11.35 -12.03 6.42
CA PHE A 37 11.54 -11.35 5.14
C PHE A 37 10.42 -11.68 4.15
N MET A 38 10.13 -12.97 3.93
CA MET A 38 9.04 -13.40 3.04
C MET A 38 7.67 -12.94 3.53
N CYS A 39 7.45 -12.93 4.85
CA CYS A 39 6.20 -12.43 5.44
C CYS A 39 6.01 -10.94 5.15
N LEU A 40 7.05 -10.13 5.36
CA LEU A 40 7.02 -8.69 5.06
C LEU A 40 6.85 -8.43 3.56
N LEU A 41 7.53 -9.20 2.70
CA LEU A 41 7.40 -9.11 1.25
C LEU A 41 5.97 -9.41 0.78
N LYS A 42 5.36 -10.47 1.32
CA LYS A 42 3.96 -10.83 1.04
C LYS A 42 3.00 -9.73 1.46
N LYS A 43 3.22 -9.12 2.64
CA LYS A 43 2.43 -7.97 3.12
C LYS A 43 2.57 -6.77 2.17
N LEU A 44 3.79 -6.46 1.73
CA LEU A 44 4.06 -5.35 0.81
C LEU A 44 3.32 -5.56 -0.52
N ILE A 45 3.46 -6.74 -1.14
CA ILE A 45 2.75 -7.09 -2.39
C ILE A 45 1.23 -6.93 -2.22
N ASN A 46 0.67 -7.33 -1.08
CA ASN A 46 -0.76 -7.19 -0.84
C ASN A 46 -1.21 -5.72 -0.72
N VAL A 47 -0.40 -4.86 -0.12
CA VAL A 47 -0.66 -3.41 -0.07
C VAL A 47 -0.65 -2.80 -1.47
N HIS A 48 0.31 -3.18 -2.32
CA HIS A 48 0.35 -2.73 -3.71
C HIS A 48 -0.87 -3.20 -4.52
N LYS A 49 -1.29 -4.46 -4.37
CA LYS A 49 -2.54 -4.95 -4.98
C LYS A 49 -3.77 -4.15 -4.56
N ASN A 50 -3.84 -3.75 -3.29
CA ASN A 50 -4.93 -2.91 -2.81
C ASN A 50 -4.87 -1.49 -3.40
N LEU A 51 -3.67 -0.93 -3.60
CA LEU A 51 -3.50 0.35 -4.30
C LEU A 51 -3.97 0.27 -5.76
N ASP A 52 -3.58 -0.78 -6.47
CA ASP A 52 -4.02 -1.03 -7.85
C ASP A 52 -5.55 -1.16 -7.91
N GLN A 53 -6.16 -1.93 -7.01
CA GLN A 53 -7.62 -2.08 -6.97
C GLN A 53 -8.36 -0.78 -6.69
N VAL A 54 -7.89 0.03 -5.74
CA VAL A 54 -8.51 1.33 -5.45
C VAL A 54 -8.41 2.24 -6.67
N THR A 55 -7.26 2.28 -7.33
CA THR A 55 -7.03 3.09 -8.54
C THR A 55 -7.93 2.63 -9.69
N LEU A 56 -8.04 1.33 -9.93
CA LEU A 56 -8.91 0.75 -10.96
C LEU A 56 -10.39 1.05 -10.70
N ASN A 57 -10.84 0.94 -9.46
CA ASN A 57 -12.23 1.23 -9.10
C ASN A 57 -12.59 2.70 -9.34
N GLU A 58 -11.68 3.63 -9.08
CA GLU A 58 -11.89 5.04 -9.38
C GLU A 58 -11.96 5.31 -10.88
N ILE A 59 -11.05 4.73 -11.66
CA ILE A 59 -11.06 4.87 -13.13
C ILE A 59 -12.39 4.35 -13.71
N ASN A 60 -12.88 3.22 -13.19
CA ASN A 60 -14.14 2.62 -13.66
C ASN A 60 -15.38 3.38 -13.16
N SER A 61 -15.35 4.00 -11.97
CA SER A 61 -16.45 4.80 -11.43
C SER A 61 -16.68 6.12 -12.18
N HIS A 62 -15.66 6.68 -12.85
CA HIS A 62 -15.80 7.92 -13.62
C HIS A 62 -16.28 7.70 -15.07
N HIS A 63 -16.50 6.46 -15.48
CA HIS A 63 -16.92 6.09 -16.84
C HIS A 63 -18.40 5.71 -16.96
N HIS A 64 -19.21 5.97 -15.93
CA HIS A 64 -20.64 5.63 -15.87
C HIS A 64 -21.51 6.88 -15.66
#